data_AF-A0A5C8VM82-F1
#
_entry.id   AF-A0A5C8VM82-F1
#
_cell.length_a   1.000
_cell.length_b   1.000
_cell.length_c   1.000
_cell.angle_alpha   90.00
_cell.angle_beta   90.00
_cell.angle_gamma   90.00
#
_symmetry.space_group_name_H-M   'P 1'
#
loop_
_entity.id
_entity.type
_entity.pdbx_description
1 polymer ?
#
loop_
_entity_poly.entity_id
_entity_poly.type
_entity_poly.pdbx_seq_one_letter_code
_entity_poly.pdbx_strand_id
1 'polypeptide(L)' 'MMYGEVGRLTDEAVRLGIRQAENAALLAVAIHYAWLDLWLDSYRATGAALNTGPEQRARTRRLIERGVSPSLAAQDLHLV' A
#
# COMPACT_ATOMS: atom_id res chain seq x y z
N MET A 1 35.73 -24.24 -38.15
CA MET A 1 35.61 -24.00 -36.70
C MET A 1 34.73 -22.78 -36.36
N MET A 2 34.80 -21.67 -37.12
CA MET A 2 34.06 -20.44 -36.79
C MET A 2 32.52 -20.55 -36.83
N TYR A 3 31.94 -21.34 -37.76
CA TYR A 3 30.48 -21.47 -37.88
C TYR A 3 29.79 -22.18 -36.69
N GLY A 4 30.48 -23.09 -36.00
CA GLY A 4 29.93 -23.77 -34.81
C GLY A 4 29.91 -22.87 -33.57
N GLU A 5 30.91 -22.00 -33.43
CA GLU A 5 30.99 -21.03 -32.34
C GLU A 5 29.87 -19.98 -32.43
N VAL A 6 29.57 -19.51 -33.66
CA VAL A 6 28.49 -18.54 -33.90
C VAL A 6 27.11 -19.13 -33.57
N GLY A 7 26.87 -20.41 -33.89
CA GLY A 7 25.65 -21.12 -33.49
C GLY A 7 25.51 -21.21 -31.97
N ARG A 8 26.58 -21.62 -31.28
CA ARG A 8 26.62 -21.72 -29.82
C ARG A 8 26.34 -20.38 -29.13
N LEU A 9 26.95 -19.29 -29.61
CA LEU A 9 26.75 -17.95 -29.05
C LEU A 9 25.33 -17.43 -29.28
N THR A 10 24.74 -17.75 -30.44
CA THR A 10 23.36 -17.36 -30.74
C THR A 10 22.37 -18.08 -29.82
N ASP A 11 22.54 -19.39 -29.61
CA ASP A 11 21.71 -20.16 -28.67
C ASP A 11 21.86 -19.67 -27.23
N GLU A 12 23.08 -19.33 -26.81
CA GLU A 12 23.37 -18.79 -25.48
C GLU A 12 22.75 -17.39 -25.28
N ALA A 13 22.79 -16.54 -26.32
CA ALA A 13 22.14 -15.24 -26.32
C ALA A 13 20.61 -15.35 -26.23
N VAL A 14 20.00 -16.29 -26.95
CA VAL A 14 18.55 -16.56 -26.87
C VAL A 14 18.17 -17.03 -25.46
N ARG A 15 18.93 -17.99 -24.90
CA ARG A 15 18.69 -18.48 -23.55
C ARG A 15 18.83 -17.38 -22.49
N LEU A 16 19.83 -16.51 -22.63
CA LEU A 16 20.01 -15.37 -21.74
C LEU A 16 18.85 -14.38 -21.87
N GLY A 17 18.43 -14.09 -23.10
CA GLY A 17 17.29 -13.22 -23.40
C GLY A 17 15.99 -13.72 -22.78
N ILE A 18 15.72 -15.04 -22.85
CA ILE A 18 14.55 -15.65 -22.21
C ILE A 18 14.60 -15.46 -20.70
N ARG A 19 15.73 -15.78 -20.06
CA ARG A 19 15.89 -15.59 -18.60
C ARG A 19 15.76 -14.12 -18.18
N GLN A 20 16.27 -13.20 -19.01
CA GLN A 20 16.14 -11.77 -18.75
C GLN A 20 14.67 -11.32 -18.87
N ALA A 21 13.93 -11.83 -19.84
CA ALA A 21 12.50 -11.54 -19.99
C ALA A 21 11.69 -12.11 -18.81
N GLU A 22 11.98 -13.33 -18.36
CA GLU A 22 11.38 -13.94 -17.17
C GLU A 22 11.62 -13.09 -15.92
N ASN A 23 12.86 -12.68 -15.68
CA ASN A 23 13.22 -11.83 -14.55
C ASN A 23 12.54 -10.45 -14.63
N ALA A 24 12.46 -9.85 -15.81
CA ALA A 24 11.78 -8.58 -16.02
C ALA A 24 10.27 -8.69 -15.75
N ALA A 25 9.64 -9.80 -16.17
CA ALA A 25 8.24 -10.06 -15.88
C ALA A 25 8.00 -10.23 -14.37
N LEU A 26 8.84 -11.00 -13.68
CA LEU A 26 8.76 -11.16 -12.23
C LEU A 26 8.95 -9.84 -11.48
N LEU A 27 9.93 -9.03 -11.91
CA LEU A 27 10.16 -7.71 -11.34
C LEU A 27 8.96 -6.79 -11.55
N ALA A 28 8.40 -6.76 -12.76
CA ALA A 28 7.20 -5.98 -13.06
C ALA A 28 6.05 -6.40 -12.14
N VAL A 29 5.78 -7.69 -11.99
CA VAL A 29 4.74 -8.20 -11.09
C VAL A 29 5.00 -7.77 -9.65
N ALA A 30 6.22 -7.90 -9.15
CA ALA A 30 6.58 -7.48 -7.79
C ALA A 30 6.34 -5.98 -7.57
N ILE A 31 6.68 -5.13 -8.55
CA ILE A 31 6.43 -3.69 -8.50
C ILE A 31 4.92 -3.41 -8.43
N HIS A 32 4.11 -4.10 -9.23
CA HIS A 32 2.65 -3.90 -9.22
C HIS A 32 2.03 -4.30 -7.87
N TYR A 33 2.49 -5.40 -7.26
CA TYR A 33 2.03 -5.81 -5.94
C TYR A 33 2.43 -4.80 -4.86
N ALA A 34 3.69 -4.34 -4.86
CA ALA A 34 4.16 -3.34 -3.90
C ALA A 34 3.40 -2.01 -4.05
N TRP A 35 3.11 -1.59 -5.28
CA TRP A 35 2.30 -0.41 -5.55
C TRP A 35 0.87 -0.55 -5.05
N LEU A 36 0.23 -1.70 -5.31
CA LEU A 36 -1.13 -1.97 -4.86
C LEU A 36 -1.23 -1.97 -3.33
N ASP A 37 -0.25 -2.58 -2.65
CA ASP A 37 -0.19 -2.63 -1.19
C ASP A 37 -0.08 -1.22 -0.59
N LEU A 38 0.85 -0.41 -1.12
CA LEU A 38 1.00 1.00 -0.72
C LEU A 38 -0.30 1.79 -0.93
N TRP A 39 -0.97 1.59 -2.05
CA TRP A 39 -2.22 2.27 -2.36
C TRP A 39 -3.35 1.87 -1.40
N LEU A 40 -3.48 0.57 -1.11
CA LEU A 40 -4.47 0.04 -0.17
C LEU A 40 -4.23 0.54 1.25
N ASP A 41 -2.97 0.55 1.70
CA ASP A 41 -2.63 1.07 3.02
C ASP A 41 -2.88 2.57 3.13
N SER A 42 -2.55 3.34 2.09
CA SER A 42 -2.89 4.76 2.02
C SER A 42 -4.39 4.99 2.05
N TYR A 43 -5.17 4.18 1.33
CA TYR A 43 -6.63 4.22 1.33
C TYR A 43 -7.20 3.92 2.71
N ARG A 44 -6.74 2.85 3.37
CA ARG A 44 -7.16 2.47 4.73
C ARG A 44 -6.79 3.54 5.75
N ALA A 45 -5.58 4.06 5.70
CA ALA A 45 -5.12 5.12 6.61
C ALA A 45 -5.96 6.40 6.43
N THR A 46 -6.23 6.79 5.19
CA THR A 46 -7.10 7.93 4.89
C THR A 46 -8.53 7.69 5.36
N GLY A 47 -9.08 6.49 5.12
CA GLY A 47 -10.41 6.11 5.59
C GLY A 47 -10.51 6.14 7.11
N ALA A 48 -9.51 5.62 7.82
CA ALA A 48 -9.43 5.71 9.28
C ALA A 48 -9.37 7.16 9.75
N ALA A 49 -8.52 7.99 9.15
CA ALA A 49 -8.42 9.41 9.48
C ALA A 49 -9.76 10.14 9.26
N LEU A 50 -10.46 9.88 8.15
CA LEU A 50 -11.76 10.48 7.88
C LEU A 50 -12.86 10.00 8.84
N ASN A 51 -12.81 8.75 9.30
CA ASN A 51 -13.79 8.19 10.24
C ASN A 51 -13.54 8.57 11.70
N THR A 52 -12.31 8.93 12.08
CA THR A 52 -12.00 9.38 13.45
C THR A 52 -12.82 10.61 13.86
N GLY A 53 -13.00 11.59 12.97
CA GLY A 53 -13.77 12.80 13.24
C GLY A 53 -15.26 12.52 13.59
N PRO A 54 -16.02 11.83 12.72
CA PRO A 54 -17.39 11.42 13.01
C PRO A 54 -17.54 10.56 14.27
N GLU A 55 -16.65 9.59 14.50
CA GLU A 55 -16.68 8.74 15.68
C GLU A 55 -16.42 9.53 16.97
N GLN A 56 -15.46 10.45 16.94
CA GLN A 56 -15.13 11.31 18.07
C GLN A 56 -16.27 12.29 18.36
N ARG A 57 -16.95 12.84 17.34
CA ARG A 57 -18.18 13.63 17.51
C ARG A 57 -19.32 12.81 18.11
N ALA A 58 -19.54 11.57 17.64
CA ALA A 58 -20.56 10.68 18.19
C ALA A 58 -20.26 10.29 19.64
N ARG A 59 -18.98 10.09 19.99
CA ARG A 59 -18.55 9.83 21.37
C ARG A 59 -18.75 11.05 22.27
N THR A 60 -18.38 12.25 21.79
CA THR A 60 -18.61 13.51 22.51
C THR A 60 -20.10 13.71 22.79
N ARG A 61 -20.95 13.52 21.77
CA ARG A 61 -22.40 13.63 21.88
C ARG A 61 -22.97 12.68 22.95
N ARG A 62 -22.52 11.42 22.96
CA ARG A 62 -22.95 10.43 23.97
C ARG A 62 -22.54 10.81 25.40
N LEU A 63 -21.38 11.46 25.59
CA LEU A 63 -20.96 11.96 26.91
C LEU A 63 -21.86 13.11 27.37
N ILE A 64 -22.17 14.05 26.47
CA ILE A 64 -23.08 15.17 26.76
C ILE A 64 -24.49 14.67 27.08
N GLU A 65 -25.01 13.71 26.31
CA GLU A 65 -26.32 13.07 26.55
C GLU A 65 -26.38 12.34 27.90
N ARG A 66 -25.23 11.90 28.44
CA ARG A 66 -25.11 11.30 29.77
C ARG A 66 -24.92 12.34 30.90
N GLY A 67 -24.99 13.63 30.59
CA GLY A 67 -24.89 14.72 31.55
C GLY A 67 -23.47 15.20 31.84
N VAL A 68 -22.46 14.75 31.09
CA VAL A 68 -21.10 15.30 31.18
C VAL A 68 -21.10 16.70 30.56
N SER A 69 -20.51 17.69 31.24
CA SER A 69 -20.46 19.04 30.68
C SER A 69 -19.65 19.06 29.37
N PRO A 70 -20.03 19.90 28.39
CA PRO A 70 -19.34 19.94 27.09
C PRO A 70 -17.83 20.21 27.18
N SER A 71 -17.40 21.02 28.15
CA SER A 71 -15.98 21.32 28.39
C SER A 71 -15.20 20.10 28.90
N LEU A 72 -15.79 19.32 29.82
CA LEU A 72 -15.22 18.06 30.30
C LEU A 72 -15.21 16.99 29.20
N ALA A 73 -16.29 16.87 28.43
CA ALA A 73 -16.37 15.92 27.33
C ALA A 73 -15.34 16.20 26.22
N ALA A 74 -15.02 17.48 25.97
CA ALA A 74 -13.98 17.88 25.02
C ALA A 74 -12.56 17.61 25.54
N GLN A 75 -12.31 17.84 26.84
CA GLN A 75 -11.02 17.51 27.48
C GLN A 75 -10.73 16.02 27.50
N ASP A 76 -11.72 15.21 27.89
CA ASP A 76 -11.59 13.74 28.03
C ASP A 76 -11.36 13.04 26.68
N LEU A 77 -11.68 13.72 25.57
CA LEU A 77 -11.46 13.27 24.19
C LEU A 77 -10.27 13.96 23.51
N HIS A 78 -9.46 14.73 24.24
CA HIS A 78 -8.33 15.50 23.70
C HIS A 78 -8.70 16.31 22.43
N LEU A 79 -9.88 16.95 22.43
CA LEU A 79 -10.37 17.78 21.33
C LEU A 79 -9.84 19.23 21.38
N VAL A 80 -8.88 19.52 22.26
CA VAL A 80 -8.22 20.83 22.44
C VAL A 80 -6.76 20.74 22.00
#